data_AF-A0A7Y3YSV3-F1
#
_entry.id   AF-A0A7Y3YSV3-F1
#
_cell.length_a   1.000
_cell.length_b   1.000
_cell.length_c   1.000
_cell.angle_alpha   90.00
_cell.angle_beta   90.00
_cell.angle_gamma   90.00
#
_symmetry.space_group_name_H-M   'P 1'
#
loop_
_entity.id
_entity.type
_entity.pdbx_description
1 polymer ?
#
loop_
_entity_poly.entity_id
_entity_poly.type
_entity_poly.pdbx_seq_one_letter_code
_entity_poly.pdbx_strand_id
1 'polypeptide(L)'
;MALGAFQSADGSISPASDIGDSTTNGSGPNPERQDAPHAHMVLSHPSQQHLFGVDLGADRVFSWQLDQDRGSLRESAENYVKVFYDFSCS
;
A
#
# COMPACT_ATOMS: atom_id res chain seq x y z
N MET A 1 0.03 -4.27 -2.65
CA MET A 1 -0.32 -5.29 -1.66
C MET A 1 0.30 -4.90 -0.33
N ALA A 2 -0.52 -4.62 0.68
CA ALA A 2 -0.08 -4.49 2.07
C ALA A 2 -0.51 -5.74 2.84
N LEU A 3 0.45 -6.42 3.46
CA LEU A 3 0.21 -7.63 4.26
C LEU A 3 0.33 -7.26 5.73
N GLY A 4 -0.76 -7.41 6.48
CA GLY A 4 -0.71 -7.39 7.94
C GLY A 4 -0.22 -8.75 8.43
N ALA A 5 1.00 -8.83 8.95
CA ALA A 5 1.50 -10.02 9.63
C ALA A 5 1.92 -9.63 11.05
N PHE A 6 1.52 -10.44 12.03
CA PHE A 6 1.97 -10.27 13.40
C PHE A 6 3.17 -11.15 13.66
N GLN A 7 4.14 -10.61 14.39
CA GLN A 7 5.24 -11.41 14.92
C GLN A 7 4.78 -12.01 16.26
N SER A 8 4.84 -13.32 16.37
CA SER A 8 4.59 -14.05 17.61
C SER A 8 5.69 -13.77 18.64
N ALA A 9 5.43 -14.05 19.91
CA ALA A 9 6.40 -13.86 21.00
C ALA A 9 7.69 -14.70 20.81
N ASP A 10 7.62 -15.79 20.05
CA ASP A 10 8.77 -16.63 19.67
C ASP A 10 9.50 -16.14 18.42
N GLY A 11 9.10 -14.99 17.86
CA GLY A 11 9.68 -14.41 16.67
C GLY A 11 9.17 -14.98 15.35
N SER A 12 8.28 -15.98 15.37
CA SER A 12 7.66 -16.53 14.17
C SER A 12 6.70 -15.54 13.51
N ILE A 13 6.52 -15.64 12.19
CA ILE A 13 5.58 -14.82 11.41
C ILE A 13 4.27 -15.58 11.31
N SER A 14 3.18 -14.98 11.80
CA SER A 14 1.85 -15.54 11.64
C SER A 14 1.40 -15.51 10.18
N PRO A 15 0.39 -16.31 9.79
CA PRO A 15 -0.33 -16.06 8.54
C PRO A 15 -0.78 -14.59 8.46
N ALA A 16 -0.90 -14.07 7.24
CA ALA A 16 -1.43 -12.73 7.03
C ALA A 16 -2.85 -12.64 7.61
N SER A 17 -3.10 -11.62 8.43
CA SER A 17 -4.42 -11.35 9.01
C SER A 17 -5.34 -10.65 8.01
N ASP A 18 -4.77 -9.92 7.06
CA ASP A 18 -5.50 -9.23 6.00
C ASP A 18 -4.60 -8.87 4.81
N ILE A 19 -5.22 -8.55 3.68
CA ILE A 19 -4.56 -8.18 2.43
C ILE A 19 -5.20 -6.89 1.89
N GLY A 20 -4.44 -5.80 1.89
CA GLY A 20 -4.84 -4.55 1.25
C GLY A 20 -4.67 -4.63 -0.27
N ASP A 21 -5.74 -4.35 -1.00
CA ASP A 21 -5.75 -4.44 -2.46
C ASP A 21 -5.09 -3.20 -3.09
N SER A 22 -4.15 -3.43 -4.00
CA SER A 22 -3.57 -2.39 -4.87
C SER A 22 -3.71 -2.73 -6.36
N THR A 23 -4.47 -3.77 -6.69
CA THR A 23 -4.59 -4.33 -8.04
C THR A 23 -5.47 -3.50 -8.97
N THR A 24 -6.04 -2.39 -8.50
CA THR A 24 -6.70 -1.43 -9.39
C THR A 24 -5.70 -0.96 -10.44
N ASN A 25 -5.95 -1.31 -11.71
CA ASN A 25 -5.12 -0.88 -12.82
C ASN A 25 -5.07 0.66 -12.88
N GLY A 26 -3.87 1.20 -12.74
CA GLY A 26 -3.49 2.53 -13.18
C GLY A 26 -2.33 2.36 -14.17
N SER A 27 -2.26 3.21 -15.18
CA SER A 27 -1.02 3.40 -15.95
C SER A 27 -0.36 4.66 -15.44
N GLY A 28 0.88 4.53 -14.98
CA GLY A 28 1.73 5.68 -14.71
C GLY A 28 2.39 6.22 -15.97
N PRO A 29 3.21 7.27 -15.86
CA PRO A 29 3.83 7.93 -17.00
C PRO A 29 4.90 7.09 -17.72
N ASN A 30 5.35 5.98 -17.14
CA ASN A 30 6.35 5.09 -17.74
C ASN A 30 5.73 3.73 -18.09
N PRO A 31 5.25 3.54 -19.34
CA PRO A 31 4.62 2.29 -19.77
C PRO A 31 5.53 1.06 -19.69
N GLU A 32 6.85 1.22 -19.80
CA GLU A 32 7.80 0.10 -19.68
C GLU A 32 7.94 -0.43 -18.24
N ARG A 33 7.55 0.38 -17.26
CA ARG A 33 7.76 0.12 -15.83
C ARG A 33 6.47 -0.06 -15.05
N GLN A 34 5.33 0.31 -15.64
CA GLN A 34 4.04 0.46 -14.95
C GLN A 34 2.91 -0.18 -15.78
N ASP A 35 3.17 -1.38 -16.32
CA ASP A 35 2.21 -2.17 -17.11
C ASP A 35 1.30 -3.06 -16.26
N ALA A 36 1.68 -3.30 -15.00
CA ALA A 36 0.94 -4.07 -14.01
C ALA A 36 1.29 -3.60 -12.57
N PRO A 37 0.47 -3.94 -11.55
CA PRO A 37 0.75 -3.62 -10.15
C PRO A 37 2.16 -4.06 -9.70
N HIS A 38 2.87 -3.15 -9.03
CA HIS A 38 4.25 -3.34 -8.57
C HIS A 38 4.45 -2.67 -7.21
N ALA A 39 4.09 -3.39 -6.14
CA ALA A 39 4.25 -2.92 -4.77
C ALA A 39 5.74 -2.67 -4.44
N HIS A 40 6.05 -1.46 -4.01
CA HIS A 40 7.44 -1.02 -3.76
C HIS A 40 7.72 -0.81 -2.28
N MET A 41 6.71 -0.42 -1.50
CA MET A 41 6.89 -0.10 -0.09
C MET A 41 5.57 -0.13 0.67
N VAL A 42 5.63 -0.51 1.95
CA VAL A 42 4.59 -0.26 2.94
C VAL A 42 5.21 0.43 4.15
N LEU A 43 4.55 1.47 4.67
CA LEU A 43 4.97 2.25 5.82
C LEU A 43 3.82 2.36 6.83
N SER A 44 4.12 2.31 8.12
CA SER A 44 3.16 2.61 9.17
C SER A 44 3.25 4.07 9.61
N HIS A 45 2.09 4.67 9.90
CA HIS A 45 2.05 5.93 10.62
C HIS A 45 2.61 5.72 12.04
N PRO A 46 3.36 6.68 12.64
CA PRO A 46 3.89 6.52 14.00
C PRO A 46 2.83 6.25 15.07
N SER A 47 1.59 6.72 14.88
CA SER A 47 0.47 6.41 15.78
C SER A 47 -0.11 5.00 15.59
N GLN A 48 0.41 4.22 14.63
CA GLN A 48 0.00 2.86 14.27
C GLN A 48 -1.48 2.71 13.86
N GLN A 49 -2.15 3.82 13.52
CA GLN A 49 -3.55 3.81 13.09
C GLN A 49 -3.71 3.70 11.57
N HIS A 50 -2.64 3.92 10.81
CA HIS A 50 -2.68 3.89 9.35
C HIS A 50 -1.46 3.19 8.77
N LEU A 51 -1.66 2.56 7.61
CA LEU A 51 -0.62 2.04 6.74
C LEU A 51 -0.69 2.76 5.40
N PHE A 52 0.47 3.01 4.80
CA PHE A 52 0.62 3.61 3.48
C PHE A 52 1.36 2.64 2.57
N GLY A 53 0.82 2.38 1.38
CA GLY A 53 1.43 1.50 0.39
C GLY A 53 1.77 2.27 -0.88
N VAL A 54 2.98 2.10 -1.39
CA VAL A 54 3.39 2.65 -2.69
C VAL A 54 3.35 1.53 -3.71
N ASP A 55 2.56 1.72 -4.76
CA ASP A 55 2.52 0.83 -5.91
C ASP A 55 2.92 1.62 -7.15
N LEU A 56 4.11 1.32 -7.67
CA LEU A 56 4.64 1.99 -8.85
C LEU A 56 3.79 1.67 -10.08
N GLY A 57 3.34 0.42 -10.19
CA GLY A 57 2.50 -0.03 -11.30
C GLY A 57 1.20 0.76 -11.37
N ALA A 58 0.52 0.90 -10.23
CA ALA A 58 -0.75 1.62 -10.16
C ALA A 58 -0.62 3.16 -10.21
N ASP A 59 0.60 3.71 -10.14
CA ASP A 59 0.91 5.15 -10.06
C ASP A 59 0.24 5.85 -8.86
N ARG A 60 0.23 5.15 -7.71
CA ARG A 60 -0.58 5.52 -6.55
C ARG A 60 0.13 5.30 -5.22
N VAL A 61 -0.22 6.13 -4.26
CA VAL A 61 0.00 5.87 -2.83
C VAL A 61 -1.34 5.56 -2.19
N PHE A 62 -1.49 4.34 -1.69
CA PHE A 62 -2.67 3.85 -0.98
C PHE A 62 -2.54 4.12 0.52
N SER A 63 -3.68 4.27 1.20
CA SER A 63 -3.79 4.41 2.64
C SER A 63 -4.86 3.48 3.19
N TRP A 64 -4.55 2.78 4.27
CA TRP A 64 -5.49 1.94 5.01
C TRP A 64 -5.52 2.35 6.47
N GLN A 65 -6.70 2.29 7.09
CA GLN A 65 -6.79 2.30 8.55
C GLN A 65 -6.44 0.91 9.08
N LEU A 66 -5.60 0.87 10.10
CA LEU A 66 -5.23 -0.37 10.78
C LEU A 66 -6.07 -0.55 12.05
N ASP A 67 -6.84 -1.63 12.10
CA ASP A 67 -7.46 -2.11 13.32
C ASP A 67 -6.40 -2.90 14.12
N GLN A 68 -5.83 -2.29 15.16
CA GLN A 68 -4.73 -2.89 15.92
C GLN A 68 -5.15 -4.12 16.74
N ASP A 69 -6.43 -4.20 17.12
CA ASP A 69 -6.95 -5.32 17.91
C ASP A 69 -7.16 -6.56 17.04
N ARG A 70 -7.57 -6.36 15.78
CA ARG A 70 -7.89 -7.44 14.83
C ARG A 70 -6.80 -7.71 13.79
N GLY A 71 -5.91 -6.75 13.56
CA GLY A 71 -4.95 -6.76 12.45
C GLY A 71 -5.57 -6.66 11.07
N SER A 72 -6.77 -6.11 10.99
CA SER A 72 -7.48 -5.93 9.71
C SER A 72 -7.28 -4.52 9.18
N LEU A 73 -7.31 -4.40 7.86
CA LEU A 73 -7.25 -3.16 7.13
C LEU A 73 -8.67 -2.69 6.80
N ARG A 74 -8.91 -1.38 6.92
CA ARG A 74 -10.16 -0.76 6.47
C ARG A 74 -9.86 0.26 5.38
N GLU A 75 -10.58 0.12 4.27
CA GLU A 75 -10.49 1.00 3.10
C GLU A 75 -11.59 2.06 3.13
N SER A 76 -11.25 3.29 2.73
CA SER A 76 -12.21 4.34 2.37
C SER A 76 -12.50 4.29 0.87
N ALA A 77 -13.62 4.90 0.44
CA ALA A 77 -13.95 4.99 -0.99
C ALA A 77 -12.86 5.73 -1.82
N GLU A 78 -12.15 6.66 -1.18
CA GLU A 78 -10.98 7.35 -1.72
C GLU A 78 -9.77 7.00 -0.84
N ASN A 79 -9.17 5.84 -1.08
CA ASN A 79 -8.06 5.31 -0.28
C ASN A 79 -6.69 5.51 -0.94
N TYR A 80 -6.59 6.30 -2.00
CA TYR A 80 -5.31 6.57 -2.64
C TYR A 80 -5.20 7.98 -3.20
N VAL A 81 -3.96 8.42 -3.39
CA VAL A 81 -3.63 9.60 -4.18
C VAL A 81 -2.82 9.18 -5.40
N LYS A 82 -3.08 9.84 -6.54
CA LYS A 82 -2.24 9.70 -7.74
C LYS A 82 -0.98 10.55 -7.57
N VAL A 83 0.17 9.99 -7.92
CA VAL A 83 1.43 10.74 -7.93
C VAL A 83 1.53 11.50 -9.25
N PHE A 84 1.57 12.84 -9.18
CA PHE A 84 1.76 13.66 -10.37
C PHE A 84 3.23 14.01 -10.54
N TYR A 85 3.71 13.89 -11.77
CA TYR A 85 5.04 14.31 -12.17
C TYR A 85 4.90 15.61 -12.96
N ASP A 86 5.57 16.67 -12.50
CA ASP A 86 5.76 17.87 -13.30
C ASP A 86 7.05 17.71 -14.11
N PHE A 87 6.91 17.44 -15.41
CA PHE A 87 8.03 17.32 -16.34
C PHE A 87 8.49 18.68 -16.90
N SER A 88 8.01 19.81 -16.37
CA SER A 88 8.35 21.15 -16.90
C SER A 88 9.77 21.63 -16.61
N CYS A 89 10.60 20.83 -15.94
CA CYS A 89 12.02 21.12 -15.72
C CYS A 89 12.90 20.11 -16.47
N SER A 90 13.38 20.53 -17.64
CA SER A 90 14.51 19.95 -18.39
C SER A 90 15.53 21.04 -18.66
#